data_AF-B3GN72-F1
#
_entry.id   AF-B3GN72-F1
#
_cell.length_a   1.000
_cell.length_b   1.000
_cell.length_c   1.000
_cell.angle_alpha   90.00
_cell.angle_beta   90.00
_cell.angle_gamma   90.00
#
_symmetry.space_group_name_H-M   'P 1'
#
loop_
_entity.id
_entity.type
_entity.pdbx_description
1 polymer ?
#
loop_
_entity_poly.entity_id
_entity_poly.type
_entity_poly.pdbx_seq_one_letter_code
_entity_poly.pdbx_strand_id
1 'polypeptide(L)'
;MTKLSFCCKSPVKDGHPYRIIFDTDTDDLSCSCQHFAKAKFCSHIDATLIAGERAMIEEEDRPIADEIITILQQKKKSIAVPDDWKASWRANLEWRGFFEDKRATWYRDGKKIPAVCFTGKDPKNPQKSRSSYLQEADAKGFHASKLFCKSLDIVVATSPLTNTNKVKSAAAWNIPVLSYDE
;
A
#
# COMPACT_ATOMS: atom_id res chain seq x y z
N MET A 1 -33.03 0.89 19.51
CA MET A 1 -31.60 0.77 19.19
C MET A 1 -31.39 1.17 17.76
N THR A 2 -31.23 2.46 17.52
CA THR A 2 -30.86 2.98 16.20
C THR A 2 -29.35 3.03 16.15
N LYS A 3 -28.74 2.12 15.39
CA LYS A 3 -27.29 2.08 15.20
C LYS A 3 -26.96 2.61 13.81
N LEU A 4 -26.07 3.60 13.76
CA LEU A 4 -25.48 4.07 12.51
C LEU A 4 -24.14 3.38 12.32
N SER A 5 -23.84 2.95 11.09
CA SER A 5 -22.55 2.31 10.82
C SER A 5 -22.08 2.56 9.41
N PHE A 6 -20.77 2.74 9.25
CA PHE A 6 -20.15 2.99 7.95
C PHE A 6 -18.81 2.26 7.83
N CYS A 7 -18.37 2.05 6.60
CA CYS A 7 -17.16 1.33 6.24
C CYS A 7 -16.01 2.32 5.99
N CYS A 8 -14.85 2.02 6.58
CA CYS A 8 -13.62 2.78 6.37
C CYS A 8 -12.72 2.10 5.32
N LYS A 9 -12.17 2.88 4.39
CA LYS A 9 -11.24 2.48 3.32
C LYS A 9 -9.80 2.20 3.78
N SER A 10 -9.57 2.04 5.08
CA SER A 10 -8.23 1.71 5.61
C SER A 10 -7.62 0.54 4.85
N PRO A 11 -6.28 0.53 4.62
CA PRO A 11 -5.61 -0.58 3.96
C PRO A 11 -6.02 -1.88 4.64
N VAL A 12 -6.70 -2.69 3.84
CA VAL A 12 -7.43 -3.85 4.33
C VAL A 12 -6.42 -4.96 4.53
N LYS A 13 -6.12 -5.31 5.78
CA LYS A 13 -5.57 -6.64 6.06
C LYS A 13 -6.74 -7.62 5.91
N ASP A 14 -6.62 -8.55 4.96
CA ASP A 14 -7.53 -9.70 4.77
C ASP A 14 -8.86 -9.45 4.02
N GLY A 15 -8.97 -8.39 3.23
CA GLY A 15 -10.08 -8.20 2.27
C GLY A 15 -11.44 -7.78 2.85
N HIS A 16 -11.57 -7.54 4.16
CA HIS A 16 -12.80 -7.02 4.79
C HIS A 16 -12.66 -5.57 5.29
N PRO A 17 -13.50 -4.62 4.84
CA PRO A 17 -13.45 -3.24 5.32
C PRO A 17 -13.77 -3.16 6.82
N TYR A 18 -13.04 -2.30 7.54
CA TYR A 18 -13.36 -2.04 8.94
C TYR A 18 -14.63 -1.20 9.04
N ARG A 19 -15.49 -1.54 10.00
CA ARG A 19 -16.77 -0.87 10.25
C ARG A 19 -16.67 -0.03 11.52
N ILE A 20 -17.09 1.22 11.45
CA ILE A 20 -17.31 2.07 12.60
C ILE A 20 -18.82 2.06 12.90
N ILE A 21 -19.17 1.87 14.16
CA ILE A 21 -20.56 1.78 14.62
C ILE A 21 -20.75 2.83 15.71
N PHE A 22 -21.79 3.64 15.55
CA PHE A 22 -22.26 4.62 16.53
C PHE A 22 -23.63 4.20 17.05
N ASP A 23 -23.73 4.04 18.38
CA ASP A 23 -24.99 3.79 19.07
C ASP A 23 -25.61 5.15 19.46
N THR A 24 -26.74 5.52 18.84
CA THR A 24 -27.33 6.85 19.07
C THR A 24 -28.02 6.97 20.43
N ASP A 25 -28.31 5.83 21.09
CA ASP A 25 -28.97 5.79 22.39
C ASP A 25 -27.92 6.00 23.52
N THR A 26 -26.75 5.37 23.41
CA THR A 26 -25.68 5.48 24.42
C THR A 26 -24.59 6.49 24.08
N ASP A 27 -24.57 7.00 22.85
CA ASP A 27 -23.48 7.79 22.28
C ASP A 27 -22.13 7.05 22.23
N ASP A 28 -22.14 5.72 22.22
CA ASP A 28 -20.93 4.93 22.15
C ASP A 28 -20.45 4.75 20.71
N LEU A 29 -19.14 4.91 20.52
CA LEU A 29 -18.45 4.60 19.28
C LEU A 29 -17.67 3.29 19.43
N SER A 30 -17.73 2.47 18.40
CA SER A 30 -16.90 1.28 18.27
C SER A 30 -16.35 1.10 16.88
N CYS A 31 -15.24 0.38 16.76
CA CYS A 31 -14.65 0.01 15.47
C CYS A 31 -14.39 -1.50 15.44
N SER A 32 -14.65 -2.14 14.31
CA SER A 32 -14.40 -3.58 14.12
C SER A 32 -12.92 -3.95 13.96
N CYS A 33 -12.01 -2.96 13.98
CA CYS A 33 -10.59 -3.26 13.92
C CYS A 33 -10.10 -3.92 15.22
N GLN A 34 -9.17 -4.87 15.12
CA GLN A 34 -8.64 -5.59 16.28
C GLN A 34 -7.93 -4.68 17.30
N HIS A 35 -7.43 -3.52 16.86
CA HIS A 35 -6.77 -2.55 17.73
C HIS A 35 -7.76 -1.84 18.67
N PHE A 36 -9.01 -1.66 18.23
CA PHE A 36 -10.03 -0.96 19.02
C PHE A 36 -10.36 -1.70 20.32
N ALA A 37 -10.47 -3.04 20.29
CA ALA A 37 -10.78 -3.84 21.47
C ALA A 37 -9.78 -3.62 22.63
N LYS A 38 -8.52 -3.29 22.32
CA LYS A 38 -7.48 -3.04 23.33
C LYS A 38 -7.43 -1.58 23.79
N ALA A 39 -7.50 -0.64 22.85
CA ALA A 39 -7.28 0.78 23.12
C ALA A 39 -8.58 1.58 23.37
N LYS A 40 -9.75 0.99 23.07
CA LYS A 40 -11.08 1.66 23.03
C LYS A 40 -11.13 2.91 22.14
N PHE A 41 -10.11 3.10 21.32
CA PHE A 41 -9.95 4.19 20.36
C PHE A 41 -8.99 3.71 19.27
N CYS A 42 -9.16 4.16 18.02
CA CYS A 42 -8.27 3.76 16.93
C CYS A 42 -8.16 4.83 15.84
N SER A 43 -7.16 4.66 14.97
CA SER A 43 -6.90 5.55 13.84
C SER A 43 -8.06 5.67 12.86
N HIS A 44 -8.96 4.67 12.79
CA HIS A 44 -10.14 4.74 11.92
C HIS A 44 -11.11 5.81 12.40
N ILE A 45 -11.39 5.87 13.70
CA ILE A 45 -12.27 6.88 14.31
C ILE A 45 -11.63 8.26 14.19
N ASP A 46 -10.34 8.36 14.54
CA ASP A 46 -9.57 9.61 14.44
C ASP A 46 -9.58 10.16 13.01
N ALA A 47 -9.21 9.36 12.01
CA ALA A 47 -9.17 9.80 10.61
C ALA A 47 -10.55 10.22 10.07
N THR A 48 -11.59 9.42 10.32
CA THR A 48 -12.89 9.59 9.66
C THR A 48 -13.82 10.58 10.37
N LEU A 49 -13.91 10.51 11.70
CA LEU A 49 -14.85 11.31 12.50
C LEU A 49 -14.22 12.55 13.13
N ILE A 50 -12.93 12.52 13.49
CA ILE A 50 -12.25 13.68 14.11
C ILE A 50 -11.60 14.56 13.04
N ALA A 51 -10.73 13.98 12.21
CA ALA A 51 -10.03 14.71 11.16
C ALA A 51 -10.88 14.94 9.91
N GLY A 52 -11.98 14.20 9.73
CA GLY A 52 -12.92 14.41 8.65
C GLY A 52 -12.45 13.91 7.28
N GLU A 53 -11.51 12.97 7.22
CA GLU A 53 -10.94 12.44 5.97
C GLU A 53 -11.96 11.61 5.17
N ARG A 54 -12.79 12.25 4.33
CA ARG A 54 -13.85 11.58 3.54
C ARG A 54 -13.32 10.60 2.48
N ALA A 55 -12.07 10.77 2.06
CA ALA A 55 -11.38 9.80 1.22
C ALA A 55 -11.21 8.44 1.91
N MET A 56 -11.34 8.38 3.25
CA MET A 56 -11.22 7.17 4.06
C MET A 56 -12.56 6.48 4.34
N ILE A 57 -13.63 6.90 3.68
CA ILE A 57 -14.98 6.35 3.85
C ILE A 57 -15.49 5.91 2.48
N GLU A 58 -16.13 4.74 2.41
CA GLU A 58 -16.85 4.30 1.21
C GLU A 58 -17.84 5.38 0.76
N GLU A 59 -17.95 5.59 -0.55
CA GLU A 59 -18.64 6.79 -1.06
C GLU A 59 -20.12 6.78 -0.68
N GLU A 60 -20.72 5.60 -0.72
CA GLU A 60 -22.09 5.29 -0.34
C GLU A 60 -22.36 5.52 1.16
N ASP A 61 -21.30 5.47 1.97
CA ASP A 61 -21.33 5.49 3.43
C ASP A 61 -20.99 6.88 4.01
N ARG A 62 -20.53 7.82 3.18
CA ARG A 62 -20.23 9.21 3.59
C ARG A 62 -21.43 9.92 4.23
N PRO A 63 -22.67 9.82 3.71
CA PRO A 63 -23.83 10.46 4.34
C PRO A 63 -24.05 9.98 5.78
N ILE A 64 -23.80 8.70 6.08
CA ILE A 64 -23.95 8.14 7.43
C ILE A 64 -22.88 8.72 8.38
N ALA A 65 -21.64 8.87 7.91
CA ALA A 65 -20.59 9.49 8.70
C ALA A 65 -20.88 10.98 9.01
N ASP A 66 -21.42 11.70 8.03
CA ASP A 66 -21.85 13.10 8.22
C ASP A 66 -23.02 13.21 9.22
N GLU A 67 -23.96 12.26 9.18
CA GLU A 67 -25.05 12.16 10.15
C GLU A 67 -24.52 11.94 11.58
N ILE A 68 -23.56 11.01 11.77
CA ILE A 68 -22.94 10.77 13.08
C ILE A 68 -22.28 12.04 13.62
N ILE A 69 -21.50 12.75 12.80
CA ILE A 69 -20.83 14.00 13.21
C ILE A 69 -21.88 15.06 13.59
N THR A 70 -22.96 15.17 12.82
CA THR A 70 -24.06 16.10 13.08
C THR A 70 -24.71 15.81 14.43
N ILE A 71 -25.01 14.54 14.73
CA ILE A 71 -25.59 14.13 16.01
C ILE A 71 -24.65 14.48 17.18
N LEU A 72 -23.35 14.16 17.06
CA LEU A 72 -22.36 14.47 18.09
C LEU A 72 -22.28 15.98 18.36
N GLN A 73 -22.27 16.81 17.31
CA GLN A 73 -22.27 18.27 17.41
C GLN A 73 -23.54 18.81 18.08
N GLN A 74 -24.72 18.33 17.66
CA GLN A 74 -26.00 18.73 18.25
C GLN A 74 -26.08 18.39 19.74
N LYS A 75 -25.56 17.23 20.14
CA LYS A 75 -25.46 16.80 21.54
C LYS A 75 -24.33 17.49 22.32
N LYS A 76 -23.55 18.37 21.67
CA LYS A 76 -22.33 19.00 22.22
C LYS A 76 -21.34 17.99 22.81
N LYS A 77 -21.28 16.79 22.22
CA LYS A 77 -20.33 15.74 22.61
C LYS A 77 -19.09 15.81 21.73
N SER A 78 -17.94 15.64 22.37
CA SER A 78 -16.67 15.42 21.69
C SER A 78 -16.27 13.96 21.83
N ILE A 79 -15.62 13.42 20.81
CA ILE A 79 -15.00 12.11 20.88
C ILE A 79 -13.76 12.24 21.75
N ALA A 80 -13.73 11.54 22.89
CA ALA A 80 -12.59 11.57 23.81
C ALA A 80 -11.39 10.85 23.16
N VAL A 81 -10.36 11.62 22.82
CA VAL A 81 -9.09 11.11 22.34
C VAL A 81 -8.20 10.81 23.55
N PRO A 82 -7.62 9.60 23.68
CA PRO A 82 -6.68 9.30 24.75
C PRO A 82 -5.49 10.26 24.76
N ASP A 83 -5.03 10.69 25.94
CA ASP A 83 -3.97 11.69 26.10
C ASP A 83 -2.63 11.26 25.47
N ASP A 84 -2.36 9.96 25.44
CA ASP A 84 -1.16 9.35 24.85
C ASP A 84 -1.31 9.00 23.36
N TRP A 85 -2.47 9.30 22.76
CA TRP A 85 -2.76 8.95 21.38
C TRP A 85 -1.84 9.69 20.40
N LYS A 86 -1.17 8.92 19.53
CA LYS A 86 -0.37 9.44 18.43
C LYS A 86 -0.94 8.94 17.10
N ALA A 87 -1.50 9.86 16.32
CA ALA A 87 -2.13 9.60 15.04
C ALA A 87 -1.12 9.13 13.97
N SER A 88 -0.76 7.84 14.01
CA SER A 88 0.19 7.23 13.06
C SER A 88 -0.32 7.24 11.61
N TRP A 89 -1.64 7.29 11.42
CA TRP A 89 -2.27 7.34 10.10
C TRP A 89 -1.93 8.61 9.32
N ARG A 90 -1.63 9.74 10.00
CA ARG A 90 -1.29 11.00 9.32
C ARG A 90 0.00 10.90 8.51
N ALA A 91 0.98 10.12 9.01
CA ALA A 91 2.24 9.87 8.34
C ALA A 91 2.15 8.73 7.31
N ASN A 92 1.07 7.94 7.35
CA ASN A 92 0.89 6.81 6.47
C ASN A 92 0.16 7.24 5.19
N LEU A 93 0.92 7.46 4.12
CA LEU A 93 0.40 7.86 2.81
C LEU A 93 -0.58 6.83 2.22
N GLU A 94 -0.37 5.56 2.52
CA GLU A 94 -1.28 4.46 2.15
C GLU A 94 -2.68 4.67 2.74
N TRP A 95 -2.72 5.07 4.02
CA TRP A 95 -3.92 5.45 4.76
C TRP A 95 -4.54 6.77 4.30
N ARG A 96 -4.01 7.45 3.30
CA ARG A 96 -4.58 8.69 2.77
C ARG A 96 -4.96 8.56 1.30
N GLY A 97 -5.01 7.32 0.79
CA GLY A 97 -5.27 7.05 -0.62
C GLY A 97 -4.10 7.38 -1.54
N PHE A 98 -2.95 7.79 -1.01
CA PHE A 98 -1.70 7.93 -1.76
C PHE A 98 -1.00 6.57 -1.84
N PHE A 99 -1.72 5.59 -2.37
CA PHE A 99 -1.15 4.33 -2.84
C PHE A 99 -0.50 4.61 -4.20
N GLU A 100 0.56 5.42 -4.21
CA GLU A 100 1.47 5.29 -5.34
C GLU A 100 2.20 3.97 -5.11
N ASP A 101 1.94 2.98 -5.95
CA ASP A 101 2.81 1.83 -6.17
C ASP A 101 4.12 2.40 -6.77
N LYS A 102 4.86 3.19 -5.97
CA LYS A 102 6.11 3.84 -6.37
C LYS A 102 7.13 2.73 -6.45
N ARG A 103 7.09 1.97 -7.56
CA ARG A 103 8.28 1.34 -8.09
C ARG A 103 9.32 2.45 -8.11
N ALA A 104 10.35 2.31 -7.26
CA ALA A 104 11.43 3.28 -7.18
C ALA A 104 11.88 3.59 -8.61
N THR A 105 11.74 4.85 -8.99
CA THR A 105 11.98 5.29 -10.36
C THR A 105 13.41 5.80 -10.43
N TRP A 106 14.17 5.30 -11.40
CA TRP A 106 15.59 5.59 -11.50
C TRP A 106 15.82 6.71 -12.51
N TYR A 107 16.73 7.62 -12.21
CA TYR A 107 17.06 8.76 -13.05
C TYR A 107 18.57 8.83 -13.31
N ARG A 108 18.95 9.24 -14.51
CA ARG A 108 20.32 9.62 -14.90
C ARG A 108 20.23 10.87 -15.75
N ASP A 109 20.98 11.91 -15.38
CA ASP A 109 20.98 13.21 -16.05
C ASP A 109 19.56 13.81 -16.22
N GLY A 110 18.74 13.67 -15.18
CA GLY A 110 17.35 14.17 -15.15
C GLY A 110 16.35 13.35 -16.00
N LYS A 111 16.78 12.28 -16.66
CA LYS A 111 15.92 11.41 -17.47
C LYS A 111 15.62 10.11 -16.73
N LYS A 112 14.37 9.66 -16.78
CA LYS A 112 13.97 8.34 -16.28
C LYS A 112 14.70 7.26 -17.07
N ILE A 113 15.31 6.31 -16.37
CA ILE A 113 15.98 5.15 -16.95
C ILE A 113 15.33 3.84 -16.48
N PRO A 114 15.27 2.81 -17.33
CA PRO A 114 14.73 1.51 -16.96
C PRO A 114 15.66 0.76 -16.00
N ALA A 115 15.10 0.04 -15.04
CA ALA A 115 15.83 -0.84 -14.12
C ALA A 115 15.74 -2.31 -14.51
N VAL A 116 16.89 -2.99 -14.49
CA VAL A 116 17.03 -4.39 -14.90
C VAL A 116 17.76 -5.22 -13.85
N CYS A 117 17.34 -6.46 -13.69
CA CYS A 117 18.04 -7.47 -12.87
C CYS A 117 18.23 -8.75 -13.68
N PHE A 118 19.41 -9.37 -13.54
CA PHE A 118 19.73 -10.65 -14.17
C PHE A 118 19.66 -11.80 -13.16
N THR A 119 19.10 -12.94 -13.58
CA THR A 119 19.02 -14.17 -12.80
C THR A 119 19.31 -15.40 -13.66
N GLY A 120 19.82 -16.48 -13.04
CA GLY A 120 20.27 -17.67 -13.77
C GLY A 120 21.55 -17.43 -14.58
N LYS A 121 21.89 -18.38 -15.46
CA LYS A 121 23.02 -18.32 -16.40
C LYS A 121 22.52 -18.12 -17.83
N ASP A 122 23.26 -17.38 -18.64
CA ASP A 122 23.03 -17.34 -20.09
C ASP A 122 23.46 -18.70 -20.70
N PRO A 123 22.54 -19.47 -21.32
CA PRO A 123 22.87 -20.76 -21.91
C PRO A 123 23.77 -20.65 -23.15
N LYS A 124 23.76 -19.52 -23.87
CA LYS A 124 24.59 -19.29 -25.06
C LYS A 124 25.97 -18.74 -24.70
N ASN A 125 26.08 -18.04 -23.57
CA ASN A 125 27.34 -17.46 -23.09
C ASN A 125 27.67 -17.93 -21.67
N PRO A 126 27.91 -19.24 -21.44
CA PRO A 126 28.06 -19.80 -20.09
C PRO A 126 29.27 -19.27 -19.31
N GLN A 127 30.27 -18.71 -20.01
CA GLN A 127 31.47 -18.11 -19.42
C GLN A 127 31.24 -16.66 -18.96
N LYS A 128 30.18 -16.01 -19.45
CA LYS A 128 29.91 -14.62 -19.13
C LYS A 128 29.25 -14.51 -17.78
N SER A 129 29.90 -13.79 -16.87
CA SER A 129 29.41 -13.64 -15.50
C SER A 129 28.21 -12.68 -15.44
N ARG A 130 27.35 -12.85 -14.43
CA ARG A 130 26.26 -11.91 -14.13
C ARG A 130 26.76 -10.46 -13.96
N SER A 131 27.94 -10.28 -13.37
CA SER A 131 28.55 -8.96 -13.19
C SER A 131 28.86 -8.27 -14.51
N SER A 132 29.25 -9.03 -15.54
CA SER A 132 29.49 -8.49 -16.89
C SER A 132 28.19 -7.99 -17.52
N TYR A 133 27.09 -8.73 -17.42
CA TYR A 133 25.77 -8.24 -17.90
C TYR A 133 25.30 -6.99 -17.17
N LEU A 134 25.53 -6.89 -15.86
CA LEU A 134 25.18 -5.70 -15.09
C LEU A 134 25.97 -4.48 -15.57
N GLN A 135 27.27 -4.62 -15.84
CA GLN A 135 28.11 -3.55 -16.38
C GLN A 135 27.67 -3.13 -17.79
N GLU A 136 27.34 -4.08 -18.65
CA GLU A 136 26.85 -3.78 -20.00
C GLU A 136 25.50 -3.07 -20.00
N ALA A 137 24.57 -3.51 -19.14
CA ALA A 137 23.28 -2.84 -18.99
C ALA A 137 23.45 -1.41 -18.48
N ASP A 138 24.32 -1.21 -17.48
CA ASP A 138 24.61 0.12 -16.95
C ASP A 138 25.24 1.05 -18.02
N ALA A 139 26.19 0.54 -18.79
CA ALA A 139 26.80 1.25 -19.92
C ALA A 139 25.78 1.60 -21.03
N LYS A 140 24.74 0.79 -21.20
CA LYS A 140 23.63 1.03 -22.14
C LYS A 140 22.52 1.94 -21.59
N GLY A 141 22.70 2.52 -20.39
CA GLY A 141 21.77 3.48 -19.82
C GLY A 141 20.67 2.88 -18.93
N PHE A 142 20.78 1.60 -18.56
CA PHE A 142 19.87 0.99 -17.59
C PHE A 142 20.38 1.21 -16.16
N HIS A 143 19.48 1.16 -15.19
CA HIS A 143 19.85 0.91 -13.80
C HIS A 143 20.01 -0.59 -13.57
N ALA A 144 21.24 -1.07 -13.48
CA ALA A 144 21.54 -2.49 -13.30
C ALA A 144 21.60 -2.87 -11.80
N SER A 145 20.59 -3.61 -11.32
CA SER A 145 20.52 -4.03 -9.91
C SER A 145 21.00 -5.48 -9.71
N LYS A 146 21.81 -5.70 -8.66
CA LYS A 146 22.19 -7.04 -8.18
C LYS A 146 21.06 -7.74 -7.41
N LEU A 147 20.15 -6.95 -6.84
CA LEU A 147 19.06 -7.38 -5.97
C LEU A 147 17.74 -7.37 -6.73
N PHE A 148 16.94 -8.41 -6.50
CA PHE A 148 15.59 -8.50 -7.06
C PHE A 148 14.61 -7.75 -6.14
N CYS A 149 13.83 -6.83 -6.70
CA CYS A 149 12.86 -6.02 -5.96
C CYS A 149 11.69 -5.58 -6.86
N LYS A 150 10.62 -5.05 -6.24
CA LYS A 150 9.41 -4.57 -6.94
C LYS A 150 9.65 -3.39 -7.88
N SER A 151 10.74 -2.65 -7.69
CA SER A 151 11.06 -1.45 -8.47
C SER A 151 11.79 -1.71 -9.78
N LEU A 152 11.93 -2.98 -10.19
CA LEU A 152 12.51 -3.33 -11.47
C LEU A 152 11.49 -3.12 -12.59
N ASP A 153 11.97 -2.67 -13.74
CA ASP A 153 11.16 -2.61 -14.95
C ASP A 153 11.24 -3.92 -15.73
N ILE A 154 12.38 -4.63 -15.66
CA ILE A 154 12.63 -5.89 -16.38
C ILE A 154 13.44 -6.87 -15.53
N VAL A 155 13.14 -8.16 -15.65
CA VAL A 155 14.01 -9.25 -15.18
C VAL A 155 14.49 -10.07 -16.37
N VAL A 156 15.79 -10.30 -16.48
CA VAL A 156 16.37 -11.20 -17.48
C VAL A 156 16.73 -12.53 -16.82
N ALA A 157 16.23 -13.63 -17.37
CA ALA A 157 16.38 -14.98 -16.82
C ALA A 157 16.89 -15.97 -17.88
N THR A 158 17.43 -17.11 -17.43
CA THR A 158 17.82 -18.23 -18.33
C THR A 158 16.66 -18.66 -19.22
N SER A 159 15.44 -18.71 -18.66
CA SER A 159 14.20 -18.89 -19.39
C SER A 159 13.08 -18.14 -18.67
N PRO A 160 12.20 -17.42 -19.39
CA PRO A 160 11.00 -16.78 -18.83
C PRO A 160 10.06 -17.75 -18.12
N LEU A 161 10.14 -19.05 -18.45
CA LEU A 161 9.30 -20.11 -17.90
C LEU A 161 9.91 -20.80 -16.68
N THR A 162 11.10 -20.36 -16.23
CA THR A 162 11.80 -21.05 -15.13
C THR A 162 11.05 -20.88 -13.82
N ASN A 163 10.83 -21.98 -13.11
CA ASN A 163 10.07 -22.02 -11.85
C ASN A 163 10.85 -21.51 -10.62
N THR A 164 11.54 -20.37 -10.72
CA THR A 164 12.29 -19.77 -9.60
C THR A 164 11.45 -18.78 -8.82
N ASN A 165 11.77 -18.58 -7.53
CA ASN A 165 11.09 -17.57 -6.70
C ASN A 165 11.12 -16.18 -7.33
N LYS A 166 12.22 -15.79 -7.99
CA LYS A 166 12.33 -14.48 -8.64
C LYS A 166 11.40 -14.33 -9.85
N VAL A 167 11.29 -15.36 -10.69
CA VAL A 167 10.38 -15.34 -11.86
C VAL A 167 8.92 -15.34 -11.40
N LYS A 168 8.57 -16.15 -10.38
CA LYS A 168 7.23 -16.13 -9.78
C LYS A 168 6.87 -14.77 -9.20
N SER A 169 7.79 -14.17 -8.43
CA SER A 169 7.58 -12.85 -7.84
C SER A 169 7.50 -11.76 -8.91
N ALA A 170 8.28 -11.85 -9.99
CA ALA A 170 8.20 -10.93 -11.12
C ALA A 170 6.81 -10.98 -11.77
N ALA A 171 6.28 -12.18 -12.02
CA ALA A 171 4.92 -12.36 -12.52
C ALA A 171 3.86 -11.79 -11.57
N ALA A 172 3.97 -12.07 -10.27
CA ALA A 172 3.05 -11.54 -9.25
C ALA A 172 3.07 -10.01 -9.16
N TRP A 173 4.16 -9.37 -9.58
CA TRP A 173 4.32 -7.91 -9.56
C TRP A 173 4.13 -7.28 -10.94
N ASN A 174 3.70 -8.03 -11.96
CA ASN A 174 3.60 -7.58 -13.35
C ASN A 174 4.91 -6.94 -13.84
N ILE A 175 6.04 -7.60 -13.58
CA ILE A 175 7.35 -7.25 -14.11
C ILE A 175 7.67 -8.23 -15.25
N PRO A 176 7.91 -7.75 -16.48
CA PRO A 176 8.24 -8.61 -17.61
C PRO A 176 9.53 -9.41 -17.34
N VAL A 177 9.50 -10.69 -17.71
CA VAL A 177 10.65 -11.59 -17.65
C VAL A 177 11.07 -11.93 -19.07
N LEU A 178 12.29 -11.55 -19.42
CA LEU A 178 12.89 -11.80 -20.73
C LEU A 178 13.96 -12.89 -20.64
N SER A 179 14.22 -13.56 -21.76
CA SER A 179 15.43 -14.38 -21.93
C SER A 179 16.66 -13.50 -22.16
N TYR A 180 17.87 -14.07 -22.12
CA TYR A 180 19.10 -13.35 -22.44
C TYR A 180 19.23 -12.96 -23.94
N ASP A 181 18.34 -13.47 -24.79
CA ASP A 181 18.34 -13.23 -26.24
C ASP A 181 17.48 -12.03 -26.66
N GLU A 182 16.55 -11.62 -25.81
CA GLU A 182 15.60 -10.51 -26.02
C GLU A 182 16.15 -9.19 -25.47
#